data_AF-C6E1B2-F1
#
_entry.id   AF-C6E1B2-F1
#
_cell.length_a   1.000
_cell.length_b   1.000
_cell.length_c   1.000
_cell.angle_alpha   90.00
_cell.angle_beta   90.00
_cell.angle_gamma   90.00
#
_symmetry.space_group_name_H-M   'P 1'
#
loop_
_entity.id
_entity.type
_entity.pdbx_description
1 polymer ?
#
loop_
_entity_poly.entity_id
_entity_poly.type
_entity_poly.pdbx_seq_one_letter_code
_entity_poly.pdbx_strand_id
1 'polypeptide(L)'
;MILLANILLALAKIVELASGVLTIYKYILLASVIISWINADPYNPIVNFIYRVTEPALQRIRRYMPNTGMLDLSPLVLFVLIYLVQIIVFDTAYTYLMLFSNQLKGQAL
;
A
#
# COMPACT_ATOMS: atom_id res chain seq x y z
N MET A 1 -28.14 -13.01 -14.43
CA MET A 1 -26.69 -13.36 -14.40
C MET A 1 -25.80 -12.14 -14.58
N ILE A 2 -26.05 -11.27 -15.57
CA ILE A 2 -25.27 -10.02 -15.80
C ILE A 2 -25.24 -9.10 -14.56
N LEU A 3 -26.35 -8.94 -13.84
CA LEU A 3 -26.41 -8.12 -12.62
C LEU A 3 -25.39 -8.58 -11.57
N LEU A 4 -25.32 -9.89 -11.31
CA LEU A 4 -24.37 -10.47 -10.36
C LEU A 4 -22.93 -10.23 -10.81
N ALA A 5 -22.63 -10.40 -12.10
CA ALA A 5 -21.31 -10.12 -12.64
C ALA A 5 -20.87 -8.66 -12.42
N ASN A 6 -21.78 -7.71 -12.61
CA ASN A 6 -21.49 -6.29 -12.37
C ASN A 6 -21.28 -5.97 -10.88
N ILE A 7 -21.96 -6.68 -9.97
CA ILE A 7 -21.70 -6.57 -8.53
C ILE A 7 -20.28 -7.06 -8.22
N LEU A 8 -19.86 -8.22 -8.74
CA LEU A 8 -18.50 -8.72 -8.55
C LEU A 8 -17.43 -7.78 -9.11
N LEU A 9 -17.70 -7.20 -10.29
CA LEU A 9 -16.83 -6.18 -10.88
C LEU A 9 -16.71 -4.93 -9.98
N ALA A 10 -17.82 -4.45 -9.42
CA ALA A 10 -17.81 -3.31 -8.50
C ALA A 10 -16.95 -3.62 -7.26
N LEU A 11 -17.07 -4.83 -6.69
CA LEU A 11 -16.21 -5.27 -5.59
C LEU A 11 -14.74 -5.30 -5.98
N ALA A 12 -14.40 -5.81 -7.18
CA ALA A 12 -13.03 -5.80 -7.68
C ALA A 12 -12.46 -4.37 -7.73
N LYS A 13 -13.25 -3.41 -8.22
CA LYS A 13 -12.84 -2.00 -8.28
C LYS A 13 -12.63 -1.38 -6.90
N ILE A 14 -13.42 -1.76 -5.90
CA ILE A 14 -13.21 -1.32 -4.52
C ILE A 14 -11.88 -1.88 -3.97
N VAL A 15 -11.57 -3.15 -4.24
CA VAL A 15 -10.27 -3.75 -3.85
C VAL A 15 -9.11 -3.03 -4.51
N GLU A 16 -9.22 -2.70 -5.80
CA GLU A 16 -8.20 -1.95 -6.55
C GLU A 16 -7.96 -0.56 -5.96
N LEU A 17 -9.03 0.17 -5.63
CA LEU A 17 -8.93 1.48 -4.98
C LEU A 17 -8.25 1.39 -3.61
N ALA A 18 -8.58 0.37 -2.82
CA ALA A 18 -7.95 0.14 -1.52
C ALA A 18 -6.45 -0.19 -1.66
N SER A 19 -6.06 -0.99 -2.67
CA SER A 19 -4.64 -1.21 -3.00
C SER A 19 -3.94 0.09 -3.42
N GLY A 20 -4.64 0.98 -4.13
CA GLY A 20 -4.15 2.30 -4.51
C GLY A 20 -3.74 3.16 -3.31
N VAL A 21 -4.48 3.09 -2.19
CA VAL A 21 -4.12 3.80 -0.94
C VAL A 21 -2.78 3.31 -0.40
N LEU A 22 -2.52 1.99 -0.42
CA LEU A 22 -1.24 1.43 -0.02
C LEU A 22 -0.10 1.87 -0.95
N THR A 23 -0.37 1.99 -2.25
CA THR A 23 0.59 2.54 -3.22
C THR A 23 0.94 3.99 -2.91
N ILE A 24 -0.04 4.84 -2.59
CA ILE A 24 0.21 6.22 -2.15
C ILE A 24 1.05 6.23 -0.87
N TYR A 25 0.72 5.38 0.10
CA TYR A 25 1.49 5.28 1.34
C TYR A 25 2.94 4.86 1.09
N LYS A 26 3.21 3.94 0.16
CA LYS A 26 4.58 3.61 -0.26
C LYS A 26 5.32 4.81 -0.85
N TYR A 27 4.67 5.68 -1.62
CA TYR A 27 5.29 6.92 -2.08
C TYR A 27 5.59 7.88 -0.94
N ILE A 28 4.72 7.97 0.07
CA ILE A 28 4.99 8.75 1.30
C ILE A 28 6.21 8.18 2.04
N LEU A 29 6.36 6.85 2.11
CA LEU A 29 7.57 6.23 2.67
C LEU A 29 8.83 6.54 1.87
N LEU A 30 8.76 6.52 0.53
CA LEU A 30 9.89 6.94 -0.30
C LEU A 30 10.23 8.42 -0.06
N ALA A 31 9.22 9.28 0.09
CA ALA A 31 9.42 10.67 0.45
C ALA A 31 10.09 10.84 1.82
N SER A 32 9.72 10.04 2.83
CA SER A 32 10.36 10.10 4.15
C SER A 32 11.83 9.70 4.10
N VAL A 33 12.19 8.71 3.27
CA VAL A 33 13.58 8.32 3.02
C VAL A 33 14.35 9.47 2.37
N ILE A 34 13.81 10.08 1.31
CA ILE A 34 14.47 11.20 0.61
C ILE A 34 14.66 12.40 1.57
N ILE A 35 13.63 12.75 2.34
CA ILE A 35 13.68 13.82 3.35
C ILE A 35 14.78 13.57 4.37
N SER A 36 14.98 12.31 4.80
CA SER A 36 16.04 11.93 5.73
C SER A 36 17.44 12.11 5.15
N TRP A 37 17.64 11.91 3.85
CA TRP A 37 18.94 12.08 3.19
C TRP A 37 19.34 13.53 2.99
N ILE A 38 18.36 14.39 2.71
CA ILE A 38 18.61 15.81 2.46
C ILE A 38 18.57 16.67 3.74
N ASN A 39 18.25 16.07 4.90
CA ASN A 39 18.04 16.78 6.17
C ASN A 39 17.06 17.96 6.01
N ALA A 40 15.87 17.69 5.45
CA ALA A 40 14.90 18.75 5.19
C ALA A 40 14.39 19.42 6.48
N ASP A 41 13.98 20.69 6.38
CA ASP A 41 13.49 21.47 7.52
C ASP A 41 12.27 20.82 8.20
N PRO A 42 12.36 20.42 9.48
CA PRO A 42 11.27 19.78 10.22
C PRO A 42 10.08 20.72 10.50
N TYR A 43 10.25 22.04 10.38
CA TYR A 43 9.18 23.02 10.52
C TYR A 43 8.33 23.13 9.24
N ASN A 44 8.77 22.56 8.12
CA ASN A 44 7.96 22.49 6.90
C ASN A 44 6.74 21.59 7.14
N PRO A 45 5.51 22.09 6.94
CA PRO A 45 4.28 21.33 7.21
C PRO A 45 4.20 20.02 6.41
N ILE A 46 4.79 19.96 5.21
CA ILE A 46 4.81 18.75 4.37
C ILE A 46 5.73 17.70 4.99
N VAL A 47 6.93 18.11 5.42
CA VAL A 47 7.89 17.23 6.10
C VAL A 47 7.28 16.67 7.38
N ASN A 48 6.66 17.54 8.18
CA ASN A 48 5.98 17.16 9.42
C ASN A 48 4.84 16.17 9.18
N PHE A 49 4.01 16.41 8.14
CA PHE A 49 2.94 15.49 7.74
C PHE A 49 3.50 14.10 7.37
N ILE A 50 4.54 14.05 6.55
CA ILE A 50 5.15 12.79 6.12
C ILE A 50 5.66 11.99 7.32
N TYR A 51 6.38 12.62 8.25
CA TYR A 51 6.84 11.96 9.47
C TYR A 51 5.66 11.50 10.34
N ARG A 52 4.64 12.34 10.57
CA ARG A 52 3.46 11.96 11.36
C ARG A 52 2.72 10.73 10.83
N VAL A 53 2.63 10.60 9.51
CA VAL A 53 1.93 9.49 8.85
C VAL A 53 2.77 8.21 8.82
N THR A 54 4.09 8.33 8.71
CA THR A 54 4.99 7.17 8.58
C THR A 54 5.50 6.65 9.92
N GLU A 55 5.81 7.52 10.87
CA GLU A 55 6.46 7.19 12.15
C GLU A 55 5.72 6.13 12.98
N PRO A 56 4.37 6.13 13.13
CA PRO A 56 3.71 5.10 13.92
C PRO A 56 3.96 3.68 13.43
N ALA A 57 4.08 3.47 12.11
CA ALA A 57 4.39 2.17 11.53
C ALA A 57 5.89 1.87 11.60
N LEU A 58 6.74 2.85 11.26
CA LEU A 58 8.19 2.73 11.32
C LEU A 58 8.68 2.43 12.74
N GLN A 59 8.16 3.14 13.75
CA GLN A 59 8.51 2.92 15.16
C GLN A 59 8.18 1.50 15.61
N ARG A 60 7.05 0.92 15.15
CA ARG A 60 6.71 -0.49 15.45
C ARG A 60 7.71 -1.44 14.82
N ILE A 61 8.10 -1.20 13.57
CA ILE A 61 9.08 -2.02 12.86
C ILE A 61 10.46 -1.93 13.52
N ARG A 62 10.91 -0.71 13.87
CA ARG A 62 12.19 -0.48 14.55
C ARG A 62 12.32 -1.26 15.87
N ARG A 63 11.21 -1.55 16.57
CA ARG A 63 11.23 -2.37 17.80
C ARG A 63 11.62 -3.83 17.55
N TYR A 64 11.45 -4.33 16.33
CA TYR A 64 11.77 -5.71 15.95
C TYR A 64 13.03 -5.83 15.10
N MET A 65 13.64 -4.71 14.71
CA MET A 65 14.88 -4.69 13.95
C MET A 65 16.09 -4.56 14.87
N PRO A 66 17.27 -5.06 14.45
CA PRO A 66 18.53 -4.71 15.10
C PRO A 66 18.77 -3.20 15.00
N ASN A 67 19.64 -2.66 15.88
CA ASN A 67 20.04 -1.26 15.80
C ASN A 67 20.87 -1.04 14.52
N THR A 68 20.29 -0.35 13.53
CA THR A 68 20.92 -0.10 12.21
C THR A 68 21.83 1.13 12.20
N GLY A 69 22.10 1.73 13.35
CA GLY A 69 23.01 2.87 13.48
C GLY A 69 22.45 4.14 12.85
N MET A 70 23.22 4.80 11.99
CA MET A 70 22.82 6.06 11.35
C MET A 70 21.83 5.89 10.20
N LEU A 71 21.68 4.68 9.66
CA LEU A 71 20.78 4.39 8.55
C LEU A 71 19.52 3.71 9.07
N ASP A 72 18.37 4.34 8.92
CA ASP A 72 17.09 3.72 9.24
C ASP A 72 16.61 2.84 8.08
N LEU A 73 16.69 1.52 8.25
CA LEU A 73 16.21 0.55 7.26
C LEU A 73 14.72 0.20 7.43
N SER A 74 14.05 0.75 8.45
CA SER A 74 12.62 0.45 8.70
C SER A 74 11.69 0.84 7.55
N PRO A 75 11.93 1.93 6.79
CA PRO A 75 11.09 2.25 5.63
C PRO A 75 11.16 1.20 4.54
N LEU A 76 12.34 0.60 4.31
CA LEU A 76 12.51 -0.48 3.35
C LEU A 76 11.75 -1.74 3.78
N VAL A 77 11.86 -2.11 5.06
CA VAL A 77 11.11 -3.25 5.62
C VAL A 77 9.61 -3.02 5.50
N LEU A 78 9.12 -1.83 5.85
CA LEU A 78 7.71 -1.49 5.72
C LEU A 78 7.24 -1.53 4.26
N PHE A 79 8.06 -1.02 3.33
CA PHE A 79 7.77 -1.06 1.90
C PHE A 79 7.58 -2.50 1.41
N VAL A 80 8.49 -3.41 1.79
CA VAL A 80 8.42 -4.83 1.42
C VAL A 80 7.18 -5.48 2.03
N LEU A 81 6.86 -5.22 3.30
CA LEU A 81 5.67 -5.76 3.95
C LEU A 81 4.38 -5.32 3.23
N ILE A 82 4.29 -4.04 2.88
CA ILE A 82 3.14 -3.52 2.12
C ILE A 82 3.07 -4.15 0.73
N TYR A 83 4.21 -4.30 0.06
CA TYR A 83 4.28 -4.92 -1.27
C TYR A 83 3.80 -6.38 -1.23
N LEU A 84 4.22 -7.16 -0.23
CA LEU A 84 3.75 -8.53 -0.02
C LEU A 84 2.24 -8.58 0.25
N VAL A 85 1.72 -7.67 1.08
CA VAL A 85 0.28 -7.58 1.33
C VAL A 85 -0.50 -7.25 0.05
N GLN A 86 0.02 -6.35 -0.78
CA GLN A 86 -0.62 -6.02 -2.06
C GLN A 86 -0.70 -7.24 -2.98
N ILE A 87 0.40 -7.97 -3.18
CA ILE A 87 0.41 -9.16 -4.05
C ILE A 87 -0.49 -10.27 -3.48
N ILE A 88 -0.27 -10.64 -2.22
CA ILE A 88 -0.89 -11.82 -1.63
C ILE A 88 -2.38 -11.60 -1.40
N VAL A 89 -2.79 -10.39 -0.98
CA VAL A 89 -4.17 -10.12 -0.60
C VAL A 89 -4.91 -9.37 -1.70
N PHE A 90 -4.42 -8.19 -2.09
CA PHE A 90 -5.19 -7.29 -2.97
C PHE A 90 -5.22 -7.76 -4.42
N ASP A 91 -4.07 -8.08 -5.00
CA ASP A 91 -3.97 -8.51 -6.39
C ASP A 91 -4.67 -9.85 -6.57
N THR A 92 -4.45 -10.78 -5.65
CA THR A 92 -5.14 -12.08 -5.63
C THR A 92 -6.66 -11.91 -5.56
N ALA A 93 -7.18 -11.10 -4.64
CA ALA A 93 -8.62 -10.85 -4.52
C ALA A 93 -9.20 -10.17 -5.77
N TYR A 94 -8.52 -9.16 -6.31
CA TYR A 94 -8.92 -8.47 -7.54
C TYR A 94 -9.01 -9.45 -8.72
N THR A 95 -7.97 -10.27 -8.91
CA THR A 95 -7.92 -11.25 -10.00
C THR A 95 -9.07 -12.24 -9.91
N TYR A 96 -9.33 -12.83 -8.75
CA TYR A 96 -10.46 -13.77 -8.61
C TYR A 96 -11.81 -13.10 -8.90
N LEU A 97 -12.08 -11.93 -8.29
CA LEU A 97 -13.36 -11.22 -8.51
C LEU A 97 -13.58 -10.86 -9.98
N MET A 98 -12.52 -10.42 -10.67
CA MET A 98 -12.55 -10.12 -12.10
C MET A 98 -12.81 -11.36 -12.95
N LEU A 99 -12.12 -12.47 -12.67
CA LEU A 99 -12.30 -13.73 -13.40
C LEU A 99 -13.73 -14.25 -13.29
N PHE A 100 -14.29 -14.30 -12.08
CA PHE A 100 -15.67 -14.73 -11.87
C PHE A 100 -16.68 -13.80 -12.55
N SER A 101 -16.50 -12.47 -12.45
CA SER A 101 -17.33 -11.50 -13.18
C SER A 101 -17.33 -11.78 -14.68
N ASN A 102 -16.16 -12.03 -15.27
CA ASN A 102 -16.03 -12.26 -16.71
C ASN A 102 -16.65 -13.60 -17.14
N GLN A 103 -16.47 -14.66 -16.34
CA GLN A 103 -17.09 -15.96 -16.59
C GLN A 103 -18.63 -15.86 -16.59
N LEU A 104 -19.21 -15.14 -15.63
CA LEU A 104 -20.66 -14.95 -15.55
C LEU A 104 -21.22 -14.12 -16.72
N LYS A 105 -20.43 -13.17 -17.25
CA LYS A 105 -20.82 -12.42 -18.47
C LYS A 105 -20.76 -13.30 -19.71
N GLY A 106 -19.73 -14.14 -19.82
CA GLY A 106 -19.56 -15.06 -20.95
C GLY A 106 -20.65 -16.13 -21.06
N GLN A 107 -21.25 -16.55 -19.94
CA GLN A 107 -22.38 -17.49 -19.94
C GLN A 107 -23.73 -16.84 -20.29
N ALA A 108 -23.83 -15.52 -20.26
CA ALA A 108 -25.07 -14.79 -20.49
C ALA A 108 -25.25 -14.32 -21.94
N LEU A 109 -24.23 -14.52 -22.78
CA LEU A 109 -24.22 -14.27 -24.22
C LEU A 109 -24.40 -15.59 -24.97
#